data_AF-A0A920TAV0-F1
#
_entry.id   AF-A0A920TAV0-F1
#
_cell.length_a   1.000
_cell.length_b   1.000
_cell.length_c   1.000
_cell.angle_alpha   90.00
_cell.angle_beta   90.00
_cell.angle_gamma   90.00
#
_symmetry.space_group_name_H-M   'P 1'
#
loop_
_entity.id
_entity.type
_entity.pdbx_description
1 polymer ?
#
loop_
_entity_poly.entity_id
_entity_poly.type
_entity_poly.pdbx_seq_one_letter_code
_entity_poly.pdbx_strand_id
1 'polypeptide(L)'
;MLGIEQIDGGDSIGLFNHEWDHPGRLKRIGTLTAADTAEISEGLLSEDVAVEINSRIDDYDLLLVLGPVFPHEVVGFSGGNKYFFPGIAGAEILNFFHWLGALITNARIIGVSGTPVREVVDRAAAMIPVDRRCVAFVVGGDGGVLDLFYGTPEDAWAGAADLSNRIHILRKPRPFDTVLSCAPAMYDELWVAGKCMYKLEPVVADGGELIIYAPHLAEISVTHGRLIEQVGYHVRDYFTSQPERFAGIPRGVLAHSTHVRGGGSMVDGVEQPRINVTLATGLSEETCRRINLGWRDPASIDVESFADREDEGVLLVRRAGEHLYRLEEELT
;
A
#
# COMPACT_ATOMS: atom_id res chain seq x y z
N MET A 1 -9.16 12.70 -6.05
CA MET A 1 -9.36 13.19 -4.66
C MET A 1 -10.84 13.49 -4.50
N LEU A 2 -11.57 12.66 -3.75
CA LEU A 2 -13.00 12.88 -3.51
C LEU A 2 -13.15 14.16 -2.68
N GLY A 3 -13.69 15.21 -3.30
CA GLY A 3 -14.02 16.46 -2.61
C GLY A 3 -15.08 16.20 -1.54
N ILE A 4 -14.95 16.86 -0.40
CA ILE A 4 -15.87 16.70 0.72
C ILE A 4 -17.14 17.51 0.40
N GLU A 5 -18.31 16.86 0.37
CA GLU A 5 -19.61 17.55 0.39
C GLU A 5 -19.75 18.34 1.70
N GLN A 6 -20.28 19.56 1.62
CA GLN A 6 -20.57 20.38 2.80
C GLN A 6 -21.46 19.59 3.78
N ILE A 7 -20.96 19.36 4.99
CA ILE A 7 -21.77 18.80 6.07
C ILE A 7 -22.47 19.97 6.77
N ASP A 8 -23.79 19.86 6.96
CA ASP A 8 -24.60 20.77 7.80
C ASP A 8 -24.25 20.58 9.28
N GLY A 9 -23.09 21.09 9.70
CA GLY A 9 -22.59 21.01 11.09
C GLY A 9 -22.67 22.33 11.87
N GLY A 10 -23.15 23.41 11.24
CA GLY A 10 -23.05 24.77 11.78
C GLY A 10 -21.61 25.31 11.83
N ASP A 11 -21.44 26.55 12.31
CA ASP A 11 -20.14 27.26 12.32
C ASP A 11 -19.05 26.62 13.22
N SER A 12 -19.35 25.55 13.95
CA SER A 12 -18.43 24.90 14.92
C SER A 12 -17.68 23.68 14.41
N ILE A 13 -17.99 23.15 13.22
CA ILE A 13 -17.34 21.95 12.66
C ILE A 13 -16.66 22.33 11.34
N GLY A 14 -15.34 22.16 11.29
CA GLY A 14 -14.54 22.40 10.09
C GLY A 14 -14.15 21.10 9.39
N LEU A 15 -14.31 21.05 8.07
CA LEU A 15 -13.79 19.97 7.22
C LEU A 15 -12.69 20.54 6.34
N PHE A 16 -11.51 19.94 6.41
CA PHE A 16 -10.34 20.43 5.72
C PHE A 16 -9.67 19.29 4.96
N ASN A 17 -9.40 19.52 3.67
CA ASN A 17 -8.55 18.63 2.91
C ASN A 17 -7.09 18.87 3.27
N HIS A 18 -6.28 17.81 3.20
CA HIS A 18 -4.84 17.96 3.28
C HIS A 18 -4.30 18.58 1.99
N GLU A 19 -3.60 19.70 2.14
CA GLU A 19 -2.97 20.49 1.08
C GLU A 19 -1.49 20.08 0.93
N TRP A 20 -1.23 18.80 0.64
CA TRP A 20 0.11 18.19 0.61
C TRP A 20 1.07 18.83 -0.41
N ASP A 21 0.52 19.44 -1.46
CA ASP A 21 1.21 20.10 -2.57
C ASP A 21 1.34 21.62 -2.38
N HIS A 22 0.94 22.15 -1.22
CA HIS A 22 1.08 23.55 -0.87
C HIS A 22 2.12 23.73 0.25
N PRO A 23 3.38 24.13 -0.07
CA PRO A 23 4.45 24.24 0.92
C PRO A 23 4.11 25.17 2.10
N GLY A 24 3.31 26.22 1.87
CA GLY A 24 2.85 27.12 2.94
C GLY A 24 1.83 26.51 3.91
N ARG A 25 1.38 25.27 3.68
CA ARG A 25 0.50 24.49 4.55
C ARG A 25 1.23 23.36 5.28
N LEU A 26 2.54 23.25 5.08
CA LEU A 26 3.39 22.27 5.75
C LEU A 26 4.32 23.00 6.73
N LYS A 27 4.61 22.35 7.86
CA LYS A 27 5.63 22.77 8.81
C LYS A 27 6.60 21.63 9.05
N ARG A 28 7.88 21.95 9.11
CA ARG A 28 8.90 21.01 9.57
C ARG A 28 8.83 20.88 11.08
N ILE A 29 8.69 19.65 11.57
CA ILE A 29 8.68 19.31 13.00
C ILE A 29 9.96 18.61 13.45
N GLY A 30 10.80 18.19 12.52
CA GLY A 30 12.08 17.57 12.83
C GLY A 30 12.81 17.05 11.60
N THR A 31 13.76 16.16 11.86
CA THR A 31 14.59 15.49 10.84
C THR A 31 14.91 14.10 11.35
N LEU A 32 14.76 13.09 10.50
CA LEU A 32 15.45 11.82 10.71
C LEU A 32 16.83 11.97 10.07
N THR A 33 17.88 11.87 10.87
CA THR A 33 19.25 12.03 10.37
C THR A 33 19.69 10.83 9.54
N ALA A 34 20.75 10.97 8.75
CA ALA A 34 21.36 9.87 8.01
C ALA A 34 21.79 8.69 8.91
N ALA A 35 22.08 8.96 10.19
CA ALA A 35 22.35 7.93 11.19
C ALA A 35 21.06 7.21 11.62
N ASP A 36 19.97 7.96 11.88
CA ASP A 36 18.67 7.38 12.20
C ASP A 36 18.15 6.51 11.04
N THR A 37 18.24 7.01 9.81
CA THR A 37 17.76 6.27 8.63
C THR A 37 18.61 5.04 8.32
N ALA A 38 19.93 5.10 8.55
CA ALA A 38 20.80 3.93 8.44
C ALA A 38 20.51 2.86 9.51
N GLU A 39 20.26 3.28 10.75
CA GLU A 39 19.88 2.38 11.84
C GLU A 39 18.57 1.66 11.52
N ILE A 40 17.50 2.42 11.24
CA ILE A 40 16.15 1.87 11.01
C ILE A 40 16.13 0.97 9.78
N SER A 41 16.83 1.37 8.72
CA SER A 41 16.83 0.63 7.44
C SER A 41 17.83 -0.53 7.38
N GLU A 42 18.53 -0.82 8.48
CA GLU A 42 19.62 -1.81 8.52
C GLU A 42 20.70 -1.55 7.45
N GLY A 43 20.97 -0.27 7.17
CA GLY A 43 21.96 0.18 6.19
C GLY A 43 21.48 0.22 4.74
N LEU A 44 20.21 -0.08 4.45
CA LEU A 44 19.67 0.02 3.09
C LEU A 44 19.61 1.47 2.57
N LEU A 45 19.39 2.44 3.46
CA LEU A 45 19.34 3.87 3.15
C LEU A 45 20.08 4.66 4.25
N SER A 46 20.80 5.71 3.85
CA SER A 46 21.43 6.65 4.79
C SER A 46 21.38 8.05 4.19
N GLU A 47 20.36 8.80 4.57
CA GLU A 47 20.11 10.18 4.14
C GLU A 47 19.35 10.94 5.23
N ASP A 48 19.57 12.25 5.31
CA ASP A 48 18.73 13.12 6.14
C ASP A 48 17.35 13.24 5.49
N VAL A 49 16.28 13.12 6.27
CA VAL A 49 14.89 13.21 5.82
C VAL A 49 14.16 14.24 6.67
N ALA A 50 13.73 15.33 6.05
CA ALA A 50 12.90 16.32 6.72
C ALA A 50 11.52 15.72 7.07
N VAL A 51 11.09 15.94 8.32
CA VAL A 51 9.78 15.52 8.79
C VAL A 51 8.86 16.73 8.74
N GLU A 52 8.00 16.75 7.72
CA GLU A 52 7.00 17.80 7.51
C GLU A 52 5.58 17.26 7.66
N ILE A 53 4.71 18.07 8.26
CA ILE A 53 3.30 17.74 8.52
C ILE A 53 2.43 18.98 8.30
N ASN A 54 1.13 18.79 8.08
CA ASN A 54 0.16 19.87 7.93
C ASN A 54 0.23 20.86 9.11
N SER A 55 0.40 22.16 8.81
CA SER A 55 0.57 23.19 9.83
C SER A 55 -0.62 23.37 10.75
N ARG A 56 -1.82 22.92 10.33
CA ARG A 56 -3.04 22.96 11.14
C ARG A 56 -2.94 22.17 12.44
N ILE A 57 -1.94 21.29 12.62
CA ILE A 57 -1.77 20.61 13.90
C ILE A 57 -1.61 21.59 15.08
N ASP A 58 -1.10 22.80 14.84
CA ASP A 58 -0.91 23.82 15.89
C ASP A 58 -2.20 24.55 16.26
N ASP A 59 -3.26 24.37 15.48
CA ASP A 59 -4.58 24.97 15.74
C ASP A 59 -5.35 24.19 16.84
N TYR A 60 -4.80 23.05 17.30
CA TYR A 60 -5.48 22.13 18.21
C TYR A 60 -4.59 21.71 19.39
N ASP A 61 -5.21 21.51 20.56
CA ASP A 61 -4.54 20.97 21.75
C ASP A 61 -4.46 19.43 21.77
N LEU A 62 -5.25 18.76 20.92
CA LEU A 62 -5.34 17.31 20.81
C LEU A 62 -5.56 16.89 19.36
N LEU A 63 -4.76 15.91 18.90
CA LEU A 63 -4.96 15.24 17.62
C LEU A 63 -5.54 13.84 17.85
N LEU A 64 -6.76 13.61 17.35
CA LEU A 64 -7.45 12.33 17.46
C LEU A 64 -7.51 11.61 16.11
N VAL A 65 -6.87 10.46 16.03
CA VAL A 65 -7.02 9.53 14.90
C VAL A 65 -8.26 8.67 15.14
N LEU A 66 -9.11 8.54 14.13
CA LEU A 66 -10.20 7.57 14.07
C LEU A 66 -10.07 6.80 12.77
N GLY A 67 -9.76 5.51 12.83
CA GLY A 67 -9.60 4.75 11.59
C GLY A 67 -9.34 3.27 11.75
N PRO A 68 -9.60 2.50 10.68
CA PRO A 68 -9.47 1.06 10.76
C PRO A 68 -8.03 0.54 10.57
N VAL A 69 -7.80 -0.68 11.04
CA VAL A 69 -6.54 -1.42 10.93
C VAL A 69 -6.71 -2.69 10.11
N PHE A 70 -5.96 -2.78 9.01
CA PHE A 70 -5.91 -3.93 8.08
C PHE A 70 -4.46 -4.15 7.59
N PRO A 71 -4.11 -5.34 7.06
CA PRO A 71 -2.80 -5.55 6.44
C PRO A 71 -2.55 -4.54 5.31
N HIS A 72 -1.36 -3.96 5.26
CA HIS A 72 -0.99 -2.86 4.37
C HIS A 72 0.41 -3.08 3.79
N GLU A 73 0.56 -2.88 2.49
CA GLU A 73 1.75 -3.23 1.71
C GLU A 73 3.02 -2.47 2.10
N VAL A 74 2.89 -1.21 2.52
CA VAL A 74 4.03 -0.35 2.88
C VAL A 74 4.43 -0.42 4.36
N VAL A 75 3.47 -0.51 5.28
CA VAL A 75 3.69 -0.32 6.73
C VAL A 75 3.28 -1.53 7.57
N GLY A 76 3.05 -2.67 6.92
CA GLY A 76 2.63 -3.92 7.55
C GLY A 76 1.14 -3.95 7.90
N PHE A 77 0.68 -3.05 8.76
CA PHE A 77 -0.74 -2.81 8.99
C PHE A 77 -1.06 -1.31 8.86
N SER A 78 -2.26 -0.97 8.40
CA SER A 78 -2.75 0.42 8.37
C SER A 78 -2.99 0.97 9.78
N GLY A 79 -3.47 2.21 9.87
CA GLY A 79 -3.87 2.82 11.13
C GLY A 79 -2.73 3.34 12.01
N GLY A 80 -3.09 3.73 13.23
CA GLY A 80 -2.18 4.39 14.16
C GLY A 80 -1.55 5.65 13.56
N ASN A 81 -0.23 5.78 13.73
CA ASN A 81 0.55 6.91 13.23
C ASN A 81 0.54 7.08 11.70
N LYS A 82 0.04 6.09 10.94
CA LYS A 82 -0.11 6.22 9.49
C LYS A 82 -1.02 7.39 9.07
N TYR A 83 -1.99 7.73 9.92
CA TYR A 83 -2.87 8.89 9.69
C TYR A 83 -2.15 10.22 9.80
N PHE A 84 -1.01 10.28 10.49
CA PHE A 84 -0.11 11.42 10.46
C PHE A 84 0.88 11.30 9.30
N PHE A 85 1.55 10.15 9.17
CA PHE A 85 2.56 9.89 8.14
C PHE A 85 2.23 8.61 7.35
N PRO A 86 1.70 8.71 6.11
CA PRO A 86 1.68 9.88 5.25
C PRO A 86 0.40 10.74 5.34
N GLY A 87 -0.59 10.39 6.17
CA GLY A 87 -1.95 10.91 6.02
C GLY A 87 -2.09 12.44 5.98
N ILE A 88 -1.25 13.18 6.70
CA ILE A 88 -1.17 14.65 6.64
C ILE A 88 0.29 15.15 6.54
N ALA A 89 1.16 14.38 5.88
CA ALA A 89 2.60 14.63 5.81
C ALA A 89 3.05 15.28 4.50
N GLY A 90 4.25 15.89 4.52
CA GLY A 90 4.95 16.32 3.32
C GLY A 90 5.50 15.17 2.48
N ALA A 91 5.85 15.47 1.23
CA ALA A 91 6.25 14.47 0.24
C ALA A 91 7.60 13.79 0.55
N GLU A 92 8.52 14.44 1.26
CA GLU A 92 9.88 13.93 1.47
C GLU A 92 9.89 12.64 2.29
N ILE A 93 9.34 12.68 3.51
CA ILE A 93 9.20 11.49 4.35
C ILE A 93 8.32 10.42 3.69
N LEU A 94 7.25 10.82 2.99
CA LEU A 94 6.39 9.92 2.22
C LEU A 94 7.21 9.11 1.22
N ASN A 95 7.97 9.79 0.35
CA ASN A 95 8.79 9.13 -0.66
C ASN A 95 9.86 8.24 -0.03
N PHE A 96 10.48 8.69 1.07
CA PHE A 96 11.50 7.92 1.77
C PHE A 96 10.98 6.57 2.28
N PHE A 97 9.92 6.56 3.09
CA PHE A 97 9.49 5.30 3.71
C PHE A 97 8.78 4.37 2.71
N HIS A 98 8.13 4.90 1.66
CA HIS A 98 7.60 4.07 0.57
C HIS A 98 8.74 3.37 -0.18
N TRP A 99 9.84 4.08 -0.45
CA TRP A 99 11.01 3.48 -1.09
C TRP A 99 11.69 2.44 -0.21
N LEU A 100 11.85 2.73 1.08
CA LEU A 100 12.34 1.75 2.05
C LEU A 100 11.48 0.48 2.02
N GLY A 101 10.16 0.64 1.97
CA GLY A 101 9.23 -0.47 1.83
C GLY A 101 9.46 -1.30 0.57
N ALA A 102 9.66 -0.64 -0.57
CA ALA A 102 9.99 -1.30 -1.83
C ALA A 102 11.34 -2.05 -1.77
N LEU A 103 12.34 -1.50 -1.10
CA LEU A 103 13.65 -2.14 -0.92
C LEU A 103 13.57 -3.44 -0.11
N ILE A 104 12.78 -3.42 0.98
CA ILE A 104 12.53 -4.57 1.85
C ILE A 104 11.60 -5.60 1.18
N THR A 105 10.76 -5.15 0.25
CA THR A 105 9.72 -5.89 -0.50
C THR A 105 8.41 -6.10 0.26
N ASN A 106 7.30 -6.04 -0.47
CA ASN A 106 5.94 -6.25 0.05
C ASN A 106 5.80 -7.58 0.81
N ALA A 107 6.36 -8.67 0.29
CA ALA A 107 6.27 -10.00 0.89
C ALA A 107 6.80 -10.05 2.34
N ARG A 108 7.82 -9.25 2.66
CA ARG A 108 8.37 -9.16 4.02
C ARG A 108 7.64 -8.17 4.93
N ILE A 109 6.82 -7.28 4.37
CA ILE A 109 6.17 -6.20 5.10
C ILE A 109 4.71 -6.53 5.40
N ILE A 110 3.92 -6.86 4.38
CA ILE A 110 2.45 -6.83 4.48
C ILE A 110 1.93 -7.80 5.53
N GLY A 111 1.23 -7.32 6.56
CA GLY A 111 0.76 -8.14 7.67
C GLY A 111 1.81 -8.44 8.75
N VAL A 112 2.95 -7.72 8.78
CA VAL A 112 3.94 -7.78 9.86
C VAL A 112 3.89 -6.48 10.67
N SER A 113 3.65 -6.56 11.97
CA SER A 113 3.50 -5.36 12.82
C SER A 113 4.84 -4.62 13.04
N GLY A 114 5.93 -5.36 13.29
CA GLY A 114 7.26 -4.77 13.48
C GLY A 114 8.03 -4.72 12.16
N THR A 115 8.06 -3.57 11.50
CA THR A 115 8.85 -3.37 10.27
C THR A 115 9.67 -2.08 10.37
N PRO A 116 10.84 -2.01 9.69
CA PRO A 116 11.60 -0.77 9.55
C PRO A 116 10.74 0.43 9.11
N VAL A 117 9.81 0.21 8.20
CA VAL A 117 8.94 1.27 7.69
C VAL A 117 7.96 1.77 8.76
N ARG A 118 7.39 0.88 9.58
CA ARG A 118 6.57 1.28 10.74
C ARG A 118 7.39 2.09 11.72
N GLU A 119 8.64 1.71 11.97
CA GLU A 119 9.53 2.44 12.86
C GLU A 119 9.83 3.86 12.36
N VAL A 120 10.04 4.06 11.05
CA VAL A 120 10.16 5.41 10.46
C VAL A 120 8.92 6.25 10.76
N VAL A 121 7.73 5.68 10.56
CA VAL A 121 6.45 6.35 10.80
C VAL A 121 6.28 6.72 12.28
N ASP A 122 6.65 5.82 13.20
CA ASP A 122 6.52 6.06 14.64
C ASP A 122 7.55 7.06 15.17
N ARG A 123 8.82 6.99 14.72
CA ARG A 123 9.85 7.99 15.07
C ARG A 123 9.48 9.38 14.55
N ALA A 124 8.89 9.48 13.36
CA ALA A 124 8.39 10.76 12.83
C ALA A 124 7.19 11.28 13.62
N ALA A 125 6.24 10.41 13.98
CA ALA A 125 5.07 10.80 14.77
C ALA A 125 5.44 11.21 16.21
N ALA A 126 6.51 10.66 16.78
CA ALA A 126 7.03 11.09 18.07
C ALA A 126 7.55 12.54 18.09
N MET A 127 7.81 13.14 16.92
CA MET A 127 8.21 14.55 16.79
C MET A 127 7.03 15.53 16.84
N ILE A 128 5.78 15.03 16.82
CA ILE A 128 4.59 15.87 16.91
C ILE A 128 4.50 16.45 18.35
N PRO A 129 4.46 17.78 18.52
CA PRO A 129 4.48 18.41 19.84
C PRO A 129 3.12 18.43 20.55
N VAL A 130 2.06 18.01 19.87
CA VAL A 130 0.66 18.02 20.35
C VAL A 130 0.29 16.64 20.88
N ASP A 131 -0.57 16.56 21.90
CA ASP A 131 -1.06 15.26 22.41
C ASP A 131 -1.76 14.48 21.29
N ARG A 132 -1.49 13.17 21.23
CA ARG A 132 -2.02 12.27 20.21
C ARG A 132 -2.85 11.19 20.87
N ARG A 133 -4.06 10.99 20.35
CA ARG A 133 -4.94 9.87 20.71
C ARG A 133 -5.42 9.14 19.47
N CYS A 134 -5.78 7.89 19.66
CA CYS A 134 -6.26 7.05 18.58
C CYS A 134 -7.44 6.20 19.05
N VAL A 135 -8.47 6.16 18.22
CA VAL A 135 -9.52 5.14 18.23
C VAL A 135 -9.28 4.26 17.00
N ALA A 136 -8.57 3.15 17.21
CA ALA A 136 -8.31 2.16 16.18
C ALA A 136 -9.43 1.11 16.19
N PHE A 137 -9.94 0.71 15.03
CA PHE A 137 -10.98 -0.30 14.94
C PHE A 137 -10.70 -1.38 13.92
N VAL A 138 -11.31 -2.55 14.12
CA VAL A 138 -11.22 -3.68 13.21
C VAL A 138 -12.61 -3.97 12.68
N VAL A 139 -12.73 -4.13 11.37
CA VAL A 139 -14.01 -4.34 10.68
C VAL A 139 -14.11 -5.80 10.24
N GLY A 140 -15.28 -6.41 10.33
CA GLY A 140 -15.54 -7.77 9.83
C GLY A 140 -15.82 -7.81 8.34
N GLY A 141 -15.91 -9.01 7.77
CA GLY A 141 -16.19 -9.20 6.34
C GLY A 141 -17.57 -8.68 5.89
N ASP A 142 -18.50 -8.46 6.82
CA ASP A 142 -19.81 -7.83 6.61
C ASP A 142 -19.77 -6.30 6.68
N GLY A 143 -18.61 -5.70 6.98
CA GLY A 143 -18.46 -4.26 7.18
C GLY A 143 -18.77 -3.78 8.61
N GLY A 144 -19.15 -4.68 9.53
CA GLY A 144 -19.42 -4.34 10.93
C GLY A 144 -18.15 -4.11 11.74
N VAL A 145 -18.17 -3.19 12.72
CA VAL A 145 -17.05 -3.04 13.66
C VAL A 145 -17.03 -4.21 14.62
N LEU A 146 -15.92 -4.96 14.64
CA LEU A 146 -15.71 -6.10 15.53
C LEU A 146 -15.18 -5.69 16.90
N ASP A 147 -14.24 -4.74 16.93
CA ASP A 147 -13.66 -4.23 18.18
C ASP A 147 -13.07 -2.82 17.98
N LEU A 148 -12.90 -2.12 19.10
CA LEU A 148 -12.43 -0.74 19.21
C LEU A 148 -11.36 -0.64 20.30
N PHE A 149 -10.23 -0.02 19.95
CA PHE A 149 -9.09 0.17 20.82
C PHE A 149 -8.83 1.67 20.98
N TYR A 150 -8.66 2.13 22.21
CA TYR A 150 -8.43 3.54 22.52
C TYR A 150 -7.18 3.73 23.38
N GLY A 151 -6.38 4.75 23.06
CA GLY A 151 -5.18 5.10 23.80
C GLY A 151 -4.27 6.03 23.01
N THR A 152 -2.97 5.89 23.24
CA THR A 152 -1.95 6.45 22.33
C THR A 152 -2.10 5.80 20.93
N PRO A 153 -1.66 6.46 19.85
CA PRO A 153 -1.62 5.83 18.53
C PRO A 153 -0.94 4.46 18.51
N GLU A 154 0.13 4.30 19.26
CA GLU A 154 0.94 3.09 19.35
C GLU A 154 0.18 1.97 20.09
N ASP A 155 -0.38 2.25 21.28
CA ASP A 155 -1.09 1.26 22.10
C ASP A 155 -2.41 0.80 21.45
N ALA A 156 -3.21 1.76 20.97
CA ALA A 156 -4.48 1.43 20.32
C ALA A 156 -4.26 0.64 19.03
N TRP A 157 -3.23 1.01 18.27
CA TRP A 157 -2.87 0.30 17.04
C TRP A 157 -2.36 -1.11 17.32
N ALA A 158 -1.56 -1.33 18.37
CA ALA A 158 -1.04 -2.66 18.69
C ALA A 158 -2.17 -3.68 18.90
N GLY A 159 -3.18 -3.34 19.73
CA GLY A 159 -4.34 -4.20 19.95
C GLY A 159 -5.16 -4.46 18.68
N ALA A 160 -5.38 -3.42 17.87
CA ALA A 160 -6.10 -3.53 16.62
C ALA A 160 -5.34 -4.35 15.55
N ALA A 161 -4.02 -4.22 15.48
CA ALA A 161 -3.15 -4.98 14.57
C ALA A 161 -3.16 -6.47 14.93
N ASP A 162 -3.10 -6.81 16.21
CA ASP A 162 -3.19 -8.21 16.69
C ASP A 162 -4.52 -8.87 16.30
N LEU A 163 -5.64 -8.15 16.46
CA LEU A 163 -6.95 -8.65 16.06
C LEU A 163 -7.06 -8.74 14.53
N SER A 164 -6.60 -7.71 13.81
CA SER A 164 -6.55 -7.71 12.34
C SER A 164 -5.71 -8.87 11.79
N ASN A 165 -4.58 -9.20 12.41
CA ASN A 165 -3.73 -10.33 12.02
C ASN A 165 -4.48 -11.67 12.06
N ARG A 166 -5.41 -11.85 13.01
CA ARG A 166 -6.23 -13.06 13.14
C ARG A 166 -7.38 -13.14 12.13
N ILE A 167 -7.93 -11.99 11.73
CA ILE A 167 -9.19 -11.93 10.98
C ILE A 167 -8.97 -11.60 9.50
N HIS A 168 -7.99 -10.76 9.20
CA HIS A 168 -7.74 -10.23 7.86
C HIS A 168 -6.64 -10.96 7.10
N ILE A 169 -5.98 -11.95 7.71
CA ILE A 169 -5.01 -12.82 7.04
C ILE A 169 -5.60 -14.21 6.88
N LEU A 170 -5.97 -14.54 5.65
CA LEU A 170 -6.47 -15.85 5.27
C LEU A 170 -5.29 -16.74 4.88
N ARG A 171 -5.18 -17.90 5.52
CA ARG A 171 -4.11 -18.86 5.26
C ARG A 171 -4.57 -19.91 4.26
N LYS A 172 -3.68 -20.26 3.32
CA LYS A 172 -3.89 -21.29 2.30
C LYS A 172 -2.82 -22.38 2.46
N PRO A 173 -3.19 -23.66 2.28
CA PRO A 173 -2.27 -24.77 2.52
C PRO A 173 -1.23 -24.95 1.41
N ARG A 174 -1.41 -24.31 0.24
CA ARG A 174 -0.52 -24.41 -0.91
C ARG A 174 -0.63 -23.20 -1.84
N PRO A 175 0.37 -22.95 -2.68
CA PRO A 175 0.30 -21.92 -3.71
C PRO A 175 -0.61 -22.33 -4.88
N PHE A 176 -0.96 -21.34 -5.70
CA PHE A 176 -1.84 -21.46 -6.87
C PHE A 176 -1.14 -20.98 -8.13
N ASP A 177 -1.26 -21.76 -9.22
CA ASP A 177 -0.73 -21.42 -10.54
C ASP A 177 -1.51 -20.27 -11.20
N THR A 178 -2.78 -20.12 -10.87
CA THR A 178 -3.63 -19.03 -11.37
C THR A 178 -4.50 -18.45 -10.26
N VAL A 179 -4.45 -17.13 -10.09
CA VAL A 179 -5.31 -16.40 -9.16
C VAL A 179 -6.15 -15.38 -9.93
N LEU A 180 -7.48 -15.53 -9.91
CA LEU A 180 -8.41 -14.52 -10.40
C LEU A 180 -8.80 -13.59 -9.24
N SER A 181 -8.26 -12.38 -9.28
CA SER A 181 -8.40 -11.36 -8.24
C SER A 181 -9.40 -10.30 -8.66
N CYS A 182 -10.64 -10.42 -8.21
CA CYS A 182 -11.73 -9.53 -8.60
C CYS A 182 -11.72 -8.26 -7.76
N ALA A 183 -11.49 -7.11 -8.39
CA ALA A 183 -11.48 -5.82 -7.71
C ALA A 183 -12.92 -5.37 -7.41
N PRO A 184 -13.24 -4.95 -6.17
CA PRO A 184 -14.52 -4.30 -5.88
C PRO A 184 -14.65 -2.98 -6.65
N ALA A 185 -15.90 -2.54 -6.86
CA ALA A 185 -16.23 -1.32 -7.61
C ALA A 185 -15.59 -0.04 -7.05
N MET A 186 -15.22 -0.03 -5.76
CA MET A 186 -14.54 1.11 -5.12
C MET A 186 -13.07 1.29 -5.55
N TYR A 187 -12.49 0.31 -6.26
CA TYR A 187 -11.18 0.42 -6.88
C TYR A 187 -11.38 0.76 -8.36
N ASP A 188 -11.40 2.05 -8.67
CA ASP A 188 -11.71 2.64 -9.98
C ASP A 188 -10.46 3.00 -10.80
N GLU A 189 -9.30 3.08 -10.17
CA GLU A 189 -7.98 3.24 -10.80
C GLU A 189 -6.96 2.17 -10.36
N LEU A 190 -5.98 1.86 -11.24
CA LEU A 190 -4.97 0.83 -10.98
C LEU A 190 -4.12 1.12 -9.74
N TRP A 191 -3.92 2.40 -9.41
CA TRP A 191 -3.19 2.82 -8.21
C TRP A 191 -3.73 2.18 -6.94
N VAL A 192 -5.07 2.18 -6.76
CA VAL A 192 -5.72 1.57 -5.60
C VAL A 192 -5.98 0.09 -5.85
N ALA A 193 -6.35 -0.29 -7.08
CA ALA A 193 -6.57 -1.69 -7.46
C ALA A 193 -5.31 -2.56 -7.38
N GLY A 194 -4.11 -1.96 -7.27
CA GLY A 194 -2.88 -2.68 -6.93
C GLY A 194 -3.03 -3.57 -5.69
N LYS A 195 -3.95 -3.24 -4.77
CA LYS A 195 -4.34 -4.09 -3.64
C LYS A 195 -4.74 -5.50 -4.02
N CYS A 196 -5.34 -5.67 -5.19
CA CYS A 196 -5.73 -6.96 -5.74
C CYS A 196 -4.53 -7.83 -6.10
N MET A 197 -3.35 -7.24 -6.30
CA MET A 197 -2.10 -7.98 -6.51
C MET A 197 -1.39 -8.24 -5.18
N TYR A 198 -0.97 -7.21 -4.45
CA TYR A 198 -0.01 -7.39 -3.36
C TYR A 198 -0.56 -8.11 -2.13
N LYS A 199 -1.89 -8.22 -1.99
CA LYS A 199 -2.55 -9.04 -0.95
C LYS A 199 -2.71 -10.51 -1.33
N LEU A 200 -2.46 -10.87 -2.58
CA LEU A 200 -2.64 -12.22 -3.10
C LEU A 200 -1.33 -12.82 -3.62
N GLU A 201 -0.34 -11.98 -3.94
CA GLU A 201 1.00 -12.41 -4.34
C GLU A 201 1.56 -13.57 -3.48
N PRO A 202 1.51 -13.56 -2.13
CA PRO A 202 2.14 -14.62 -1.33
C PRO A 202 1.59 -16.03 -1.59
N VAL A 203 0.38 -16.16 -2.11
CA VAL A 203 -0.22 -17.47 -2.44
C VAL A 203 -0.12 -17.84 -3.92
N VAL A 204 0.52 -17.02 -4.75
CA VAL A 204 0.78 -17.34 -6.15
C VAL A 204 2.06 -18.17 -6.25
N ALA A 205 2.00 -19.29 -6.99
CA ALA A 205 3.16 -20.12 -7.29
C ALA A 205 4.19 -19.35 -8.13
N ASP A 206 5.47 -19.67 -7.98
CA ASP A 206 6.51 -19.09 -8.84
C ASP A 206 6.25 -19.46 -10.30
N GLY A 207 6.28 -18.46 -11.19
CA GLY A 207 5.89 -18.58 -12.59
C GLY A 207 4.37 -18.52 -12.84
N GLY A 208 3.54 -18.53 -11.78
CA GLY A 208 2.09 -18.45 -11.86
C GLY A 208 1.58 -17.10 -12.34
N GLU A 209 0.27 -16.99 -12.54
CA GLU A 209 -0.41 -15.80 -13.02
C GLU A 209 -1.41 -15.26 -12.00
N LEU A 210 -1.33 -13.96 -11.71
CA LEU A 210 -2.37 -13.21 -11.01
C LEU A 210 -3.07 -12.28 -11.99
N ILE A 211 -4.38 -12.47 -12.14
CA ILE A 211 -5.23 -11.67 -13.01
C ILE A 211 -6.01 -10.68 -12.15
N ILE A 212 -5.76 -9.38 -12.31
CA ILE A 212 -6.61 -8.34 -11.73
C ILE A 212 -7.84 -8.20 -12.65
N TYR A 213 -8.97 -8.69 -12.20
CA TYR A 213 -10.26 -8.58 -12.89
C TYR A 213 -11.03 -7.36 -12.39
N ALA A 214 -11.13 -6.34 -13.23
CA ALA A 214 -11.77 -5.07 -12.91
C ALA A 214 -12.32 -4.40 -14.18
N PRO A 215 -13.39 -4.93 -14.80
CA PRO A 215 -13.92 -4.41 -16.07
C PRO A 215 -14.34 -2.92 -16.00
N HIS A 216 -14.64 -2.41 -14.81
CA HIS A 216 -15.00 -1.01 -14.58
C HIS A 216 -13.79 -0.06 -14.49
N LEU A 217 -12.57 -0.58 -14.30
CA LEU A 217 -11.36 0.21 -14.12
C LEU A 217 -10.78 0.60 -15.50
N ALA A 218 -10.74 1.90 -15.78
CA ALA A 218 -10.27 2.43 -17.07
C ALA A 218 -9.07 3.39 -16.95
N GLU A 219 -8.54 3.62 -15.74
CA GLU A 219 -7.47 4.57 -15.50
C GLU A 219 -6.32 3.93 -14.69
N ILE A 220 -5.08 4.34 -14.99
CA ILE A 220 -3.90 3.92 -14.20
C ILE A 220 -3.89 4.67 -12.87
N SER A 221 -3.92 6.00 -12.93
CA SER A 221 -4.06 6.88 -11.78
C SER A 221 -4.35 8.31 -12.25
N VAL A 222 -5.30 8.99 -11.61
CA VAL A 222 -5.56 10.42 -11.85
C VAL A 222 -4.33 11.27 -11.52
N THR A 223 -3.63 10.95 -10.43
CA THR A 223 -2.51 11.76 -9.92
C THR A 223 -1.17 11.33 -10.53
N HIS A 224 -0.93 10.02 -10.65
CA HIS A 224 0.39 9.47 -10.96
C HIS A 224 0.46 8.76 -12.32
N GLY A 225 -0.64 8.70 -13.07
CA GLY A 225 -0.76 7.88 -14.28
C GLY A 225 0.32 8.18 -15.31
N ARG A 226 0.57 9.46 -15.61
CA ARG A 226 1.62 9.89 -16.54
C ARG A 226 3.02 9.41 -16.13
N LEU A 227 3.33 9.44 -14.83
CA LEU A 227 4.64 8.99 -14.34
C LEU A 227 4.74 7.46 -14.41
N ILE A 228 3.66 6.73 -14.10
CA ILE A 228 3.61 5.28 -14.27
C ILE A 228 3.74 4.88 -15.74
N GLU A 229 3.09 5.58 -16.67
CA GLU A 229 3.26 5.34 -18.11
C GLU A 229 4.68 5.57 -18.60
N GLN A 230 5.41 6.49 -17.97
CA GLN A 230 6.81 6.76 -18.29
C GLN A 230 7.75 5.65 -17.78
N VAL A 231 7.49 5.10 -16.58
CA VAL A 231 8.42 4.16 -15.93
C VAL A 231 8.07 2.70 -16.12
N GLY A 232 6.78 2.37 -16.27
CA GLY A 232 6.27 1.00 -16.27
C GLY A 232 6.28 0.31 -14.90
N TYR A 233 5.63 -0.85 -14.83
CA TYR A 233 5.63 -1.74 -13.68
C TYR A 233 6.82 -2.70 -13.75
N HIS A 234 7.74 -2.61 -12.79
CA HIS A 234 8.97 -3.41 -12.76
C HIS A 234 9.33 -3.88 -11.35
N VAL A 235 10.08 -4.98 -11.26
CA VAL A 235 10.61 -5.50 -9.99
C VAL A 235 11.57 -4.49 -9.39
N ARG A 236 11.77 -4.55 -8.07
CA ARG A 236 12.70 -3.67 -7.34
C ARG A 236 14.07 -3.58 -8.02
N ASP A 237 14.65 -4.72 -8.41
CA ASP A 237 16.00 -4.81 -8.96
C ASP A 237 16.15 -4.06 -10.30
N TYR A 238 15.07 -3.90 -11.07
CA TYR A 238 15.08 -3.11 -12.29
C TYR A 238 15.33 -1.63 -12.02
N PHE A 239 14.85 -1.11 -10.88
CA PHE A 239 15.08 0.28 -10.50
C PHE A 239 16.45 0.46 -9.83
N THR A 240 16.83 -0.45 -8.94
CA THR A 240 18.09 -0.34 -8.18
C THR A 240 19.34 -0.64 -9.01
N SER A 241 19.22 -1.36 -10.14
CA SER A 241 20.35 -1.59 -11.06
C SER A 241 20.67 -0.39 -11.97
N GLN A 242 19.82 0.62 -12.01
CA GLN A 242 19.95 1.80 -12.88
C GLN A 242 19.31 3.06 -12.25
N PRO A 243 19.69 3.44 -11.01
CA PRO A 243 18.98 4.47 -10.25
C PRO A 243 19.03 5.86 -10.90
N GLU A 244 20.08 6.18 -11.64
CA GLU A 244 20.31 7.45 -12.33
C GLU A 244 19.24 7.73 -13.39
N ARG A 245 18.70 6.67 -14.02
CA ARG A 245 17.61 6.80 -15.00
C ARG A 245 16.31 7.28 -14.37
N PHE A 246 16.12 7.04 -13.07
CA PHE A 246 14.87 7.33 -12.35
C PHE A 246 15.01 8.40 -11.27
N ALA A 247 16.16 9.07 -11.18
CA ALA A 247 16.43 10.08 -10.15
C ALA A 247 15.40 11.23 -10.10
N GLY A 248 14.74 11.54 -11.23
CA GLY A 248 13.68 12.55 -11.31
C GLY A 248 12.26 12.04 -11.03
N ILE A 249 12.09 10.75 -10.73
CA ILE A 249 10.78 10.16 -10.45
C ILE A 249 10.57 10.09 -8.94
N PRO A 250 9.42 10.53 -8.41
CA PRO A 250 9.12 10.39 -6.99
C PRO A 250 9.24 8.93 -6.55
N ARG A 251 10.01 8.66 -5.50
CA ARG A 251 10.28 7.29 -5.06
C ARG A 251 9.00 6.54 -4.64
N GLY A 252 7.94 7.25 -4.23
CA GLY A 252 6.63 6.65 -3.98
C GLY A 252 5.97 6.05 -5.24
N VAL A 253 6.20 6.64 -6.42
CA VAL A 253 5.75 6.10 -7.71
C VAL A 253 6.53 4.85 -8.07
N LEU A 254 7.85 4.86 -7.88
CA LEU A 254 8.71 3.69 -8.09
C LEU A 254 8.32 2.56 -7.13
N ALA A 255 8.06 2.88 -5.86
CA ALA A 255 7.61 1.90 -4.88
C ALA A 255 6.28 1.25 -5.29
N HIS A 256 5.28 2.04 -5.68
CA HIS A 256 4.02 1.52 -6.19
C HIS A 256 4.22 0.57 -7.40
N SER A 257 5.10 0.95 -8.33
CA SER A 257 5.47 0.10 -9.47
C SER A 257 5.99 -1.27 -9.01
N THR A 258 6.92 -1.30 -8.06
CA THR A 258 7.46 -2.56 -7.52
C THR A 258 6.42 -3.39 -6.77
N HIS A 259 5.52 -2.75 -6.01
CA HIS A 259 4.50 -3.46 -5.24
C HIS A 259 3.49 -4.16 -6.15
N VAL A 260 3.13 -3.56 -7.29
CA VAL A 260 2.20 -4.16 -8.25
C VAL A 260 2.89 -5.17 -9.15
N ARG A 261 4.18 -4.97 -9.50
CA ARG A 261 4.91 -5.97 -10.28
C ARG A 261 5.23 -7.21 -9.47
N GLY A 262 5.50 -7.05 -8.18
CA GLY A 262 5.84 -8.12 -7.25
C GLY A 262 7.33 -8.40 -7.14
N GLY A 263 7.63 -9.51 -6.48
CA GLY A 263 8.96 -10.05 -6.34
C GLY A 263 9.56 -10.47 -7.69
N GLY A 264 10.88 -10.55 -7.71
CA GLY A 264 11.66 -10.95 -8.88
C GLY A 264 13.06 -10.36 -8.81
N SER A 265 13.84 -10.57 -9.86
CA SER A 265 15.25 -10.20 -9.92
C SER A 265 15.65 -9.70 -11.29
N MET A 266 16.86 -9.12 -11.38
CA MET A 266 17.55 -8.88 -12.64
C MET A 266 18.63 -9.95 -12.82
N VAL A 267 18.56 -10.72 -13.90
CA VAL A 267 19.56 -11.75 -14.26
C VAL A 267 20.12 -11.42 -15.64
N ASP A 268 21.43 -11.23 -15.74
CA ASP A 268 22.12 -10.86 -16.99
C ASP A 268 21.50 -9.65 -17.72
N GLY A 269 21.01 -8.66 -16.94
CA GLY A 269 20.36 -7.45 -17.47
C GLY A 269 18.92 -7.65 -17.94
N VAL A 270 18.34 -8.84 -17.74
CA VAL A 270 16.95 -9.16 -18.06
C VAL A 270 16.13 -9.28 -16.78
N GLU A 271 14.98 -8.61 -16.76
CA GLU A 271 14.02 -8.70 -15.66
C GLU A 271 13.37 -10.10 -15.63
N GLN A 272 13.41 -10.74 -14.46
CA GLN A 272 12.75 -12.01 -14.19
C GLN A 272 11.75 -11.80 -13.03
N PRO A 273 10.46 -11.49 -13.33
CA PRO A 273 9.44 -11.41 -12.31
C PRO A 273 9.15 -12.80 -11.74
N ARG A 274 8.83 -12.88 -10.45
CA ARG A 274 8.44 -14.13 -9.78
C ARG A 274 7.12 -14.66 -10.33
N ILE A 275 6.18 -13.76 -10.62
CA ILE A 275 4.85 -14.08 -11.14
C ILE A 275 4.49 -13.19 -12.32
N ASN A 276 3.52 -13.63 -13.11
CA ASN A 276 2.91 -12.82 -14.15
C ASN A 276 1.72 -12.04 -13.58
N VAL A 277 1.66 -10.73 -13.84
CA VAL A 277 0.53 -9.89 -13.46
C VAL A 277 -0.19 -9.46 -14.73
N THR A 278 -1.45 -9.89 -14.86
CA THR A 278 -2.30 -9.66 -16.03
C THR A 278 -3.48 -8.77 -15.67
N LEU A 279 -3.75 -7.75 -16.48
CA LEU A 279 -4.88 -6.87 -16.32
C LEU A 279 -6.04 -7.32 -17.20
N ALA A 280 -7.16 -7.66 -16.58
CA ALA A 280 -8.45 -7.85 -17.24
C ALA A 280 -9.37 -6.68 -16.83
N THR A 281 -9.12 -5.53 -17.43
CA THR A 281 -9.74 -4.25 -17.06
C THR A 281 -10.21 -3.49 -18.31
N GLY A 282 -10.79 -2.30 -18.12
CA GLY A 282 -11.11 -1.36 -19.20
C GLY A 282 -9.88 -0.72 -19.86
N LEU A 283 -8.67 -0.96 -19.37
CA LEU A 283 -7.43 -0.50 -20.02
C LEU A 283 -7.19 -1.28 -21.32
N SER A 284 -6.75 -0.58 -22.36
CA SER A 284 -6.41 -1.20 -23.64
C SER A 284 -5.17 -2.09 -23.54
N GLU A 285 -5.09 -3.10 -24.41
CA GLU A 285 -3.91 -3.98 -24.52
C GLU A 285 -2.61 -3.18 -24.75
N GLU A 286 -2.67 -2.15 -25.59
CA GLU A 286 -1.54 -1.25 -25.85
C GLU A 286 -1.06 -0.55 -24.57
N THR A 287 -2.02 -0.05 -23.77
CA THR A 287 -1.70 0.62 -22.50
C THR A 287 -1.05 -0.35 -21.52
N CYS A 288 -1.60 -1.56 -21.36
CA CYS A 288 -1.04 -2.58 -20.46
C CYS A 288 0.39 -3.00 -20.87
N ARG A 289 0.63 -3.23 -22.17
CA ARG A 289 1.97 -3.56 -22.67
C ARG A 289 2.96 -2.41 -22.43
N ARG A 290 2.54 -1.16 -22.64
CA ARG A 290 3.37 0.03 -22.42
C ARG A 290 3.81 0.15 -20.96
N ILE A 291 2.94 -0.22 -20.02
CA ILE A 291 3.27 -0.23 -18.58
C ILE A 291 3.85 -1.56 -18.09
N ASN A 292 4.29 -2.45 -18.99
CA ASN A 292 4.94 -3.73 -18.67
C ASN A 292 4.06 -4.72 -17.87
N LEU A 293 2.75 -4.75 -18.15
CA LEU A 293 1.82 -5.72 -17.57
C LEU A 293 1.14 -6.55 -18.66
N GLY A 294 0.68 -7.75 -18.28
CA GLY A 294 -0.13 -8.59 -19.15
C GLY A 294 -1.50 -7.96 -19.41
N TRP A 295 -2.15 -8.38 -20.47
CA TRP A 295 -3.52 -7.98 -20.80
C TRP A 295 -4.36 -9.20 -21.13
N ARG A 296 -5.63 -9.17 -20.72
CA ARG A 296 -6.66 -10.12 -21.13
C ARG A 296 -7.97 -9.36 -21.32
N ASP A 297 -8.75 -9.75 -22.32
CA ASP A 297 -10.07 -9.18 -22.52
C ASP A 297 -10.97 -9.51 -21.31
N PRO A 298 -11.47 -8.52 -20.54
CA PRO A 298 -12.36 -8.81 -19.43
C PRO A 298 -13.67 -9.46 -19.87
N ALA A 299 -14.13 -9.23 -21.11
CA ALA A 299 -15.35 -9.84 -21.64
C ALA A 299 -15.18 -11.33 -21.96
N SER A 300 -13.94 -11.83 -22.08
CA SER A 300 -13.67 -13.24 -22.34
C SER A 300 -13.58 -14.08 -21.06
N ILE A 301 -13.70 -13.47 -19.87
CA ILE A 301 -13.56 -14.14 -18.58
C ILE A 301 -14.95 -14.44 -18.01
N ASP A 302 -15.29 -15.72 -17.94
CA ASP A 302 -16.35 -16.20 -17.05
C ASP A 302 -15.75 -16.39 -15.64
N VAL A 303 -16.08 -15.48 -14.72
CA VAL A 303 -15.53 -15.48 -13.35
C VAL A 303 -15.78 -16.81 -12.64
N GLU A 304 -16.97 -17.38 -12.83
CA GLU A 304 -17.37 -18.59 -12.10
C GLU A 304 -16.68 -19.85 -12.65
N SER A 305 -16.08 -19.79 -13.84
CA SER A 305 -15.24 -20.89 -14.36
C SER A 305 -13.92 -21.10 -13.57
N PHE A 306 -13.59 -20.20 -12.65
CA PHE A 306 -12.45 -20.29 -11.73
C PHE A 306 -12.85 -20.80 -10.33
N ALA A 307 -14.16 -20.91 -10.03
CA ALA A 307 -14.64 -21.32 -8.72
C ALA A 307 -14.39 -22.82 -8.47
N ASP A 308 -14.16 -23.18 -7.21
CA ASP A 308 -14.03 -24.57 -6.73
C ASP A 308 -12.95 -25.42 -7.43
N ARG A 309 -11.97 -24.75 -8.06
CA ARG A 309 -10.83 -25.37 -8.76
C ARG A 309 -9.53 -25.19 -8.00
N GLU A 310 -9.64 -24.98 -6.70
CA GLU A 310 -8.48 -24.82 -5.84
C GLU A 310 -7.57 -26.02 -6.03
N ASP A 311 -8.06 -27.26 -5.99
CA ASP A 311 -7.31 -28.53 -6.18
C ASP A 311 -6.59 -28.67 -7.53
N GLU A 312 -6.98 -27.86 -8.52
CA GLU A 312 -6.30 -27.74 -9.81
C GLU A 312 -5.25 -26.62 -9.84
N GLY A 313 -4.99 -25.95 -8.72
CA GLY A 313 -4.09 -24.81 -8.64
C GLY A 313 -4.73 -23.47 -9.02
N VAL A 314 -6.07 -23.37 -9.02
CA VAL A 314 -6.79 -22.14 -9.39
C VAL A 314 -7.54 -21.54 -8.20
N LEU A 315 -7.25 -20.28 -7.86
CA LEU A 315 -7.93 -19.54 -6.79
C LEU A 315 -8.79 -18.41 -7.35
N LEU A 316 -10.07 -18.39 -6.98
CA LEU A 316 -10.97 -17.26 -7.22
C LEU A 316 -11.17 -16.44 -5.95
N VAL A 317 -10.92 -15.13 -6.03
CA VAL A 317 -11.24 -14.17 -4.96
C VAL A 317 -12.20 -13.11 -5.50
N ARG A 318 -13.50 -13.27 -5.17
CA ARG A 318 -14.58 -12.40 -5.68
C ARG A 318 -14.55 -10.97 -5.15
N ARG A 319 -13.96 -10.74 -3.98
CA ARG A 319 -13.76 -9.42 -3.37
C ARG A 319 -12.33 -9.30 -2.89
N ALA A 320 -11.42 -9.05 -3.82
CA ALA A 320 -10.00 -8.97 -3.55
C ALA A 320 -9.59 -7.60 -3.00
N GLY A 321 -8.37 -7.53 -2.45
CA GLY A 321 -7.77 -6.27 -2.02
C GLY A 321 -8.13 -5.81 -0.60
N GLU A 322 -8.94 -6.57 0.14
CA GLU A 322 -9.24 -6.31 1.57
C GLU A 322 -8.46 -7.28 2.47
N HIS A 323 -8.73 -8.58 2.35
CA HIS A 323 -7.99 -9.64 3.04
C HIS A 323 -6.61 -9.87 2.41
N LEU A 324 -5.61 -10.13 3.26
CA LEU A 324 -4.31 -10.67 2.87
C LEU A 324 -4.39 -12.20 2.81
N TYR A 325 -3.81 -12.80 1.80
CA TYR A 325 -3.66 -14.24 1.66
C TYR A 325 -2.20 -14.62 1.87
N ARG A 326 -1.95 -15.64 2.69
CA ARG A 326 -0.62 -16.19 2.96
C ARG A 326 -0.63 -17.70 2.96
N LEU A 327 0.54 -18.31 2.77
CA LEU A 327 0.69 -19.75 2.96
C LEU A 327 0.77 -20.10 4.46
N GLU A 328 0.36 -21.29 4.84
CA GLU A 328 0.45 -21.77 6.23
C GLU A 328 1.91 -21.90 6.72
N GLU A 329 2.87 -22.13 5.82
CA GLU A 329 4.26 -22.45 6.15
C GLU A 329 5.20 -21.24 6.26
N GLU A 330 4.73 -20.00 6.12
CA GLU A 330 5.57 -18.79 6.27
C GLU A 330 5.90 -18.41 7.73
N LEU A 331 5.95 -19.39 8.64
CA LEU A 331 6.48 -19.22 9.99
C LEU A 331 7.88 -19.85 10.09
N THR A 332 8.85 -19.20 9.46
CA THR A 332 10.28 -19.37 9.80
C THR A 332 10.94 -18.02 9.89
#